data_AF-A0A497MY77-F1
#
_entry.id   AF-A0A497MY77-F1
#
_cell.length_a   1.000
_cell.length_b   1.000
_cell.length_c   1.000
_cell.angle_alpha   90.00
_cell.angle_beta   90.00
_cell.angle_gamma   90.00
#
_symmetry.space_group_name_H-M   'P 1'
#
loop_
_entity.id
_entity.type
_entity.pdbx_description
1 polymer ?
#
loop_
_entity_poly.entity_id
_entity_poly.type
_entity_poly.pdbx_seq_one_letter_code
_entity_poly.pdbx_strand_id
1 'polypeptide(L)'
;FIESVKFDLGFPVEVKEVAEGVVCRDKRFKIVAKKAEHSILNLAYAFIESKKPGKFHPEKALELGVPKGPLWHKLQHGRKVKLPDGRIIEPRQVTDEPRPGLKIVYSGDTKPCKNVLKLAKNADILIHECTFDDNLAKKAEAEWHSVPSMVADLAKKASVKSLYLTHISARYRDASILEEQAKKIFSNVKVAEDFMKIEV
;
A
#
# COMPACT_ATOMS: atom_id res chain seq x y z
N PHE A 1 40.70 -20.05 20.20
CA PHE A 1 39.45 -20.60 19.63
C PHE A 1 38.30 -19.70 20.09
N ILE A 2 37.58 -19.06 19.18
CA ILE A 2 36.38 -18.29 19.53
C ILE A 2 35.22 -19.29 19.53
N GLU A 3 34.72 -19.64 20.72
CA GLU A 3 33.47 -20.37 20.88
C GLU A 3 32.31 -19.39 20.66
N SER A 4 31.64 -19.49 19.52
CA SER A 4 30.36 -18.80 19.32
C SER A 4 29.25 -19.60 19.99
N VAL A 5 28.45 -18.95 20.84
CA VAL A 5 27.23 -19.54 21.42
C VAL A 5 26.28 -19.92 20.27
N LYS A 6 25.94 -21.21 20.14
CA LYS A 6 24.92 -21.67 19.19
C LYS A 6 23.56 -21.18 19.67
N PHE A 7 23.07 -20.11 19.07
CA PHE A 7 21.68 -19.69 19.22
C PHE A 7 20.81 -20.52 18.28
N ASP A 8 20.16 -21.55 18.81
CA ASP A 8 19.06 -22.21 18.10
C ASP A 8 17.82 -21.31 18.18
N LEU A 9 17.19 -21.03 17.03
CA LEU A 9 15.98 -20.21 17.00
C LEU A 9 14.83 -20.98 17.66
N GLY A 10 14.19 -20.38 18.66
CA GLY A 10 13.01 -20.96 19.34
C GLY A 10 11.72 -20.94 18.51
N PHE A 11 11.80 -20.70 17.20
CA PHE A 11 10.67 -20.60 16.29
C PHE A 11 11.07 -21.04 14.87
N PRO A 12 10.12 -21.53 14.06
CA PRO A 12 10.40 -21.87 12.68
C PRO A 12 10.66 -20.62 11.85
N VAL A 13 11.66 -20.68 10.97
CA VAL A 13 11.90 -19.66 9.94
C VAL A 13 11.45 -20.20 8.60
N GLU A 14 10.57 -19.46 7.95
CA GLU A 14 10.12 -19.76 6.60
C GLU A 14 10.66 -18.69 5.64
N VAL A 15 11.56 -19.10 4.73
CA VAL A 15 12.08 -18.22 3.68
C VAL A 15 11.38 -18.56 2.38
N LYS A 16 10.86 -17.54 1.70
CA LYS A 16 10.24 -17.68 0.38
C LYS A 16 10.91 -16.72 -0.59
N GLU A 17 11.60 -17.29 -1.58
CA GLU A 17 11.98 -16.53 -2.75
C GLU A 17 10.73 -16.16 -3.54
N VAL A 18 10.61 -14.88 -3.88
CA VAL A 18 9.42 -14.34 -4.53
C VAL A 18 9.76 -13.80 -5.91
N ALA A 19 8.79 -13.87 -6.80
CA ALA A 19 8.85 -13.30 -8.14
C ALA A 19 7.66 -12.36 -8.37
N GLU A 20 7.58 -11.80 -9.58
CA GLU A 20 6.43 -11.01 -9.99
C GLU A 20 5.11 -11.81 -9.85
N GLY A 21 4.10 -11.20 -9.22
CA GLY A 21 2.81 -11.85 -8.99
C GLY A 21 2.23 -11.58 -7.59
N VAL A 22 1.27 -12.40 -7.18
CA VAL A 22 0.75 -12.36 -5.80
C VAL A 22 1.70 -13.16 -4.92
N VAL A 23 2.46 -12.49 -4.06
CA VAL A 23 3.52 -13.10 -3.23
C VAL A 23 3.02 -13.51 -1.85
N CYS A 24 1.93 -12.88 -1.39
CA CYS A 24 1.25 -13.24 -0.16
C CYS A 24 -0.25 -12.97 -0.33
N ARG A 25 -1.09 -13.87 0.19
CA ARG A 25 -2.55 -13.69 0.23
C ARG A 25 -3.08 -14.19 1.56
N ASP A 26 -3.72 -13.27 2.28
CA ASP A 26 -4.52 -13.52 3.46
C ASP A 26 -6.00 -13.23 3.16
N LYS A 27 -6.90 -13.52 4.09
CA LYS A 27 -8.30 -13.07 4.07
C LYS A 27 -8.40 -11.54 4.13
N ARG A 28 -7.49 -10.89 4.87
CA ARG A 28 -7.54 -9.44 5.14
C ARG A 28 -6.79 -8.59 4.14
N PHE A 29 -5.78 -9.14 3.46
CA PHE A 29 -4.96 -8.40 2.51
C PHE A 29 -4.29 -9.33 1.50
N LYS A 30 -3.74 -8.75 0.44
CA LYS A 30 -2.81 -9.41 -0.46
C LYS A 30 -1.60 -8.51 -0.71
N ILE A 31 -0.46 -9.13 -0.98
CA ILE A 31 0.76 -8.46 -1.43
C ILE A 31 1.02 -8.85 -2.88
N VAL A 32 1.17 -7.87 -3.74
CA VAL A 32 1.48 -8.06 -5.17
C VAL A 32 2.84 -7.46 -5.47
N ALA A 33 3.74 -8.25 -6.03
CA ALA A 33 5.05 -7.80 -6.50
C ALA A 33 5.05 -7.56 -8.02
N LYS A 34 5.80 -6.54 -8.46
CA LYS A 34 6.14 -6.28 -9.86
C LYS A 34 7.62 -6.01 -9.98
N LYS A 35 8.24 -6.39 -11.10
CA LYS A 35 9.64 -6.04 -11.36
C LYS A 35 9.81 -4.52 -11.43
N ALA A 36 10.74 -3.99 -10.63
CA ALA A 36 11.26 -2.64 -10.74
C ALA A 36 12.35 -2.60 -11.84
N GLU A 37 12.82 -1.41 -12.20
CA GLU A 37 13.92 -1.23 -13.14
C GLU A 37 15.17 -0.81 -12.39
N HIS A 38 16.02 -1.78 -12.06
CA HIS A 38 17.28 -1.58 -11.35
C HIS A 38 18.40 -2.47 -11.92
N SER A 39 19.65 -2.23 -11.51
CA SER A 39 20.84 -2.95 -11.98
C SER A 39 20.82 -4.45 -11.69
N ILE A 40 20.14 -4.84 -10.61
CA ILE A 40 19.89 -6.22 -10.18
C ILE A 40 18.38 -6.46 -10.06
N LEU A 41 17.98 -7.72 -9.90
CA LEU A 41 16.57 -8.07 -9.66
C LEU A 41 16.04 -7.29 -8.46
N ASN A 42 15.09 -6.39 -8.72
CA ASN A 42 14.38 -5.68 -7.68
C ASN A 42 12.87 -5.74 -7.91
N LEU A 43 12.11 -5.75 -6.81
CA LEU A 43 10.67 -5.87 -6.83
C LEU A 43 10.03 -4.70 -6.08
N ALA A 44 9.04 -4.08 -6.72
CA ALA A 44 8.11 -3.18 -6.07
C ALA A 44 6.92 -3.97 -5.51
N TYR A 45 6.40 -3.56 -4.36
CA TYR A 45 5.33 -4.26 -3.65
C TYR A 45 4.10 -3.37 -3.47
N ALA A 46 2.91 -3.92 -3.71
CA ALA A 46 1.64 -3.34 -3.32
C ALA A 46 0.99 -4.16 -2.21
N PHE A 47 0.79 -3.52 -1.07
CA PHE A 47 0.00 -4.02 0.05
C PHE A 47 -1.44 -3.56 -0.16
N ILE A 48 -2.34 -4.51 -0.38
CA ILE A 48 -3.73 -4.23 -0.75
C ILE A 48 -4.63 -4.89 0.29
N GLU A 49 -5.27 -4.08 1.11
CA GLU A 49 -6.29 -4.51 2.07
C GLU A 49 -7.58 -4.93 1.33
N SER A 50 -8.24 -5.96 1.85
CA SER A 50 -9.56 -6.37 1.39
C SER A 50 -10.60 -5.26 1.63
N LYS A 51 -11.67 -5.25 0.83
CA LYS A 51 -12.78 -4.32 1.04
C LYS A 51 -13.35 -4.50 2.46
N LYS A 52 -13.61 -3.39 3.13
CA LYS A 52 -14.27 -3.38 4.43
C LYS A 52 -15.78 -3.45 4.22
N PRO A 53 -16.52 -4.15 5.09
CA PRO A 53 -17.97 -4.01 5.15
C PRO A 53 -18.41 -2.54 5.15
N GLY A 54 -19.53 -2.27 4.49
CA GLY A 54 -20.20 -0.98 4.60
C GLY A 54 -20.66 -0.73 6.04
N LYS A 55 -21.04 0.51 6.33
CA LYS A 55 -21.62 0.85 7.63
C LYS A 55 -22.93 0.08 7.77
N PHE A 56 -23.08 -0.64 8.88
CA PHE A 56 -24.32 -1.31 9.25
C PHE A 56 -25.26 -0.27 9.89
N HIS A 57 -26.56 -0.38 9.61
CA HIS A 57 -27.63 0.50 10.05
C HIS A 57 -28.57 -0.26 11.01
N PRO A 58 -28.28 -0.24 12.33
CA PRO A 58 -29.07 -0.94 13.35
C PRO A 58 -30.57 -0.63 13.29
N GLU A 59 -30.92 0.63 13.04
CA GLU A 59 -32.29 1.13 12.98
C GLU A 59 -33.09 0.42 11.87
N LYS A 60 -32.54 0.34 10.65
CA LYS A 60 -33.17 -0.37 9.53
C LYS A 60 -33.31 -1.87 9.83
N ALA A 61 -32.32 -2.46 10.47
CA ALA A 61 -32.37 -3.87 10.85
C ALA A 61 -33.49 -4.16 11.86
N LEU A 62 -33.68 -3.27 12.84
CA LEU A 62 -34.76 -3.37 13.81
C LEU A 62 -36.14 -3.16 13.17
N GLU A 63 -36.29 -2.16 12.30
CA GLU A 63 -37.53 -1.91 11.54
C GLU A 63 -37.94 -3.11 10.68
N LEU A 64 -36.96 -3.82 10.11
CA LEU A 64 -37.20 -5.04 9.34
C LEU A 64 -37.44 -6.28 10.22
N GLY A 65 -37.38 -6.15 11.54
CA GLY A 65 -37.59 -7.24 12.50
C GLY A 65 -36.41 -8.19 12.64
N VAL A 66 -35.19 -7.76 12.27
CA VAL A 66 -33.98 -8.58 12.42
C VAL A 66 -33.52 -8.53 13.88
N PRO A 67 -33.56 -9.66 14.62
CA PRO A 67 -33.15 -9.68 16.02
C PRO A 67 -31.66 -9.38 16.15
N LYS A 68 -31.30 -8.63 17.19
CA LYS A 68 -29.90 -8.36 17.54
C LYS A 68 -29.14 -9.67 17.72
N GLY A 69 -27.90 -9.73 17.22
CA GLY A 69 -27.02 -10.87 17.40
C GLY A 69 -26.43 -11.40 16.09
N PRO A 70 -26.27 -12.73 15.91
CA PRO A 70 -25.52 -13.33 14.80
C PRO A 70 -26.02 -12.96 13.41
N LEU A 71 -27.30 -12.62 13.27
CA LEU A 71 -27.91 -12.22 12.01
C LEU A 71 -27.37 -10.88 11.51
N TRP A 72 -27.08 -9.94 12.41
CA TRP A 72 -26.50 -8.64 12.06
C TRP A 72 -25.10 -8.81 11.50
N HIS A 73 -24.28 -9.67 12.13
CA HIS A 73 -22.94 -9.99 11.61
C HIS A 73 -23.01 -10.62 10.21
N LYS A 74 -23.97 -11.51 9.95
CA LYS A 74 -24.17 -12.10 8.62
C LYS A 74 -24.50 -11.03 7.58
N LEU A 75 -25.45 -10.14 7.88
CA LEU A 75 -25.86 -9.05 6.98
C LEU A 75 -24.71 -8.07 6.72
N GLN A 76 -24.00 -7.65 7.76
CA GLN A 76 -22.83 -6.78 7.63
C GLN A 76 -21.75 -7.37 6.71
N HIS A 77 -21.58 -8.70 6.73
CA HIS A 77 -20.61 -9.41 5.88
C HIS A 77 -21.20 -9.89 4.54
N GLY A 78 -22.27 -9.25 4.08
CA GLY A 78 -22.83 -9.49 2.74
C GLY A 78 -23.60 -10.79 2.59
N ARG A 79 -24.03 -11.43 3.68
CA ARG A 79 -24.85 -12.65 3.64
C ARG A 79 -26.31 -12.34 3.93
N LYS A 80 -27.21 -12.78 3.04
CA LYS A 80 -28.66 -12.75 3.28
C LYS A 80 -29.06 -13.57 4.49
N VAL A 81 -30.12 -13.14 5.16
CA VAL A 81 -30.66 -13.79 6.36
C VAL A 81 -32.14 -14.11 6.16
N LYS A 82 -32.56 -15.30 6.58
CA LYS A 82 -33.98 -15.68 6.66
C LYS A 82 -34.48 -15.48 8.09
N LEU A 83 -35.60 -14.79 8.25
CA LEU A 83 -36.28 -14.57 9.53
C LEU A 83 -37.22 -15.74 9.88
N PRO A 84 -37.64 -15.87 11.16
CA PRO A 84 -38.59 -16.91 11.57
C PRO A 84 -39.93 -16.87 10.83
N ASP A 85 -40.37 -15.68 10.42
CA ASP A 85 -41.59 -15.46 9.63
C ASP A 85 -41.43 -15.81 8.13
N GLY A 86 -40.25 -16.29 7.72
CA GLY A 86 -39.96 -16.69 6.35
C GLY A 86 -39.39 -15.59 5.44
N ARG A 87 -39.41 -14.32 5.86
CA ARG A 87 -38.85 -13.20 5.07
C ARG A 87 -37.35 -13.33 4.90
N ILE A 88 -36.83 -12.93 3.74
CA ILE A 88 -35.39 -12.86 3.45
C ILE A 88 -34.97 -11.39 3.46
N ILE A 89 -33.99 -11.08 4.30
CA ILE A 89 -33.37 -9.76 4.38
C ILE A 89 -32.04 -9.79 3.66
N GLU A 90 -31.87 -8.87 2.71
CA GLU A 90 -30.65 -8.67 1.96
C GLU A 90 -29.72 -7.67 2.67
N PRO A 91 -28.40 -7.87 2.63
CA PRO A 91 -27.41 -6.96 3.23
C PRO A 91 -27.61 -5.49 2.88
N ARG A 92 -27.91 -5.20 1.59
CA ARG A 92 -28.13 -3.85 1.05
C ARG A 92 -29.29 -3.09 1.69
N GLN A 93 -30.21 -3.78 2.37
CA GLN A 93 -31.32 -3.14 3.07
C GLN A 93 -30.87 -2.50 4.40
N VAL A 94 -29.74 -2.96 4.95
CA VAL A 94 -29.27 -2.58 6.30
C VAL A 94 -27.79 -2.24 6.35
N THR A 95 -27.07 -2.31 5.23
CA THR A 95 -25.62 -2.05 5.15
C THR A 95 -25.32 -1.23 3.91
N ASP A 96 -24.45 -0.23 4.05
CA ASP A 96 -23.93 0.51 2.90
C ASP A 96 -23.07 -0.37 1.99
N GLU A 97 -22.70 0.17 0.82
CA GLU A 97 -21.75 -0.48 -0.08
C GLU A 97 -20.38 -0.73 0.59
N PRO A 98 -19.68 -1.83 0.26
CA PRO A 98 -18.36 -2.11 0.79
C PRO A 98 -17.37 -0.98 0.50
N ARG A 99 -16.65 -0.55 1.53
CA ARG A 99 -15.64 0.50 1.40
C ARG A 99 -14.34 -0.09 0.87
N PRO A 100 -13.61 0.63 0.00
CA PRO A 100 -12.30 0.17 -0.46
C PRO A 100 -11.37 -0.01 0.75
N GLY A 101 -10.55 -1.07 0.70
CA GLY A 101 -9.43 -1.23 1.62
C GLY A 101 -8.28 -0.31 1.24
N LEU A 102 -7.34 -0.11 2.16
CA LEU A 102 -6.12 0.65 1.91
C LEU A 102 -5.21 -0.03 0.88
N LYS A 103 -4.53 0.78 0.07
CA LYS A 103 -3.49 0.36 -0.86
C LYS A 103 -2.22 1.20 -0.65
N ILE A 104 -1.15 0.53 -0.25
CA ILE A 104 0.18 1.12 -0.07
C ILE A 104 1.13 0.48 -1.07
N VAL A 105 1.92 1.28 -1.78
CA VAL A 105 2.93 0.80 -2.73
C VAL A 105 4.32 1.24 -2.28
N TYR A 106 5.26 0.31 -2.29
CA TYR A 106 6.67 0.52 -1.99
C TYR A 106 7.49 0.17 -3.24
N SER A 107 8.26 1.12 -3.78
CA SER A 107 8.95 0.93 -5.06
C SER A 107 10.17 -0.01 -4.97
N GLY A 108 10.89 0.02 -3.84
CA GLY A 108 12.29 -0.39 -3.81
C GLY A 108 13.15 0.56 -4.66
N ASP A 109 14.44 0.28 -4.79
CA ASP A 109 15.34 1.01 -5.69
C ASP A 109 14.95 0.78 -7.15
N THR A 110 14.76 1.86 -7.90
CA THR A 110 14.31 1.80 -9.28
C THR A 110 14.47 3.15 -9.93
N LYS A 111 14.80 3.14 -11.22
CA LYS A 111 14.45 4.28 -12.08
C LYS A 111 12.93 4.29 -12.33
N PRO A 112 12.35 5.42 -12.76
CA PRO A 112 10.91 5.49 -13.03
C PRO A 112 10.49 4.49 -14.10
N CYS A 113 9.61 3.56 -13.75
CA CYS A 113 9.23 2.47 -14.66
C CYS A 113 7.73 2.27 -14.78
N LYS A 114 7.31 1.69 -15.92
CA LYS A 114 5.89 1.43 -16.22
C LYS A 114 5.25 0.45 -15.23
N ASN A 115 6.03 -0.45 -14.66
CA ASN A 115 5.54 -1.44 -13.70
C ASN A 115 5.15 -0.80 -12.38
N VAL A 116 5.99 0.07 -11.83
CA VAL A 116 5.67 0.84 -10.62
C VAL A 116 4.48 1.77 -10.87
N LEU A 117 4.41 2.45 -12.02
CA LEU A 117 3.26 3.27 -12.40
C LEU A 117 1.94 2.47 -12.36
N LYS A 118 1.92 1.29 -12.99
CA LYS A 118 0.74 0.40 -12.99
C LYS A 118 0.41 -0.12 -11.60
N LEU A 119 1.44 -0.48 -10.83
CA LEU A 119 1.30 -1.00 -9.47
C LEU A 119 0.73 0.06 -8.53
N ALA A 120 1.19 1.31 -8.65
CA ALA A 120 0.80 2.47 -7.85
C ALA A 120 -0.59 3.05 -8.19
N LYS A 121 -1.22 2.63 -9.29
CA LYS A 121 -2.51 3.19 -9.71
C LYS A 121 -3.55 3.22 -8.58
N ASN A 122 -4.08 4.40 -8.28
CA ASN A 122 -5.04 4.70 -7.21
C ASN A 122 -4.59 4.26 -5.81
N ALA A 123 -3.28 4.22 -5.53
CA ALA A 123 -2.79 3.92 -4.19
C ALA A 123 -3.09 5.08 -3.22
N ASP A 124 -3.38 4.75 -1.97
CA ASP A 124 -3.47 5.74 -0.91
C ASP A 124 -2.09 6.34 -0.63
N ILE A 125 -1.07 5.49 -0.59
CA ILE A 125 0.31 5.89 -0.36
C ILE A 125 1.22 5.25 -1.41
N LEU A 126 2.11 6.06 -1.99
CA LEU A 126 3.29 5.61 -2.71
C LEU A 126 4.54 6.01 -1.93
N ILE A 127 5.32 5.03 -1.49
CA ILE A 127 6.67 5.20 -0.95
C ILE A 127 7.62 4.89 -2.11
N HIS A 128 8.38 5.88 -2.54
CA HIS A 128 9.25 5.76 -3.69
C HIS A 128 10.66 6.23 -3.38
N GLU A 129 11.67 5.52 -3.90
CA GLU A 129 13.05 5.97 -3.83
C GLU A 129 13.22 7.31 -4.57
N CYS A 130 14.07 8.18 -4.05
CA CYS A 130 14.36 9.47 -4.64
C CYS A 130 15.80 9.86 -4.32
N THR A 131 16.73 9.08 -4.86
CA THR A 131 18.13 9.11 -4.44
C THR A 131 18.81 10.44 -4.72
N PHE A 132 18.46 11.11 -5.81
CA PHE A 132 19.11 12.34 -6.29
C PHE A 132 18.11 13.44 -6.58
N ASP A 133 18.54 14.69 -6.48
CA ASP A 133 17.79 15.87 -6.94
C ASP A 133 17.80 15.99 -8.46
N ASP A 134 16.90 16.81 -9.01
CA ASP A 134 16.71 16.96 -10.46
C ASP A 134 17.97 17.38 -11.23
N ASN A 135 18.93 18.07 -10.60
CA ASN A 135 20.19 18.46 -11.26
C ASN A 135 21.09 17.26 -11.59
N LEU A 136 20.84 16.12 -10.96
CA LEU A 136 21.60 14.89 -11.10
C LEU A 136 20.82 13.81 -11.85
N ALA A 137 19.79 14.17 -12.63
CA ALA A 137 18.99 13.23 -13.41
C ALA A 137 19.83 12.27 -14.28
N LYS A 138 20.91 12.75 -14.89
CA LYS A 138 21.82 11.89 -15.68
C LYS A 138 22.52 10.84 -14.81
N LYS A 139 22.90 11.21 -13.59
CA LYS A 139 23.53 10.30 -12.63
C LYS A 139 22.52 9.29 -12.11
N ALA A 140 21.30 9.75 -11.78
CA ALA A 140 20.20 8.89 -11.37
C ALA A 140 19.92 7.81 -12.44
N GLU A 141 19.81 8.20 -13.71
CA GLU A 141 19.61 7.23 -14.81
C GLU A 141 20.77 6.22 -14.91
N ALA A 142 22.02 6.69 -14.84
CA ALA A 142 23.20 5.83 -14.93
C ALA A 142 23.31 4.83 -13.77
N GLU A 143 22.85 5.22 -12.58
CA GLU A 143 22.86 4.40 -11.37
C GLU A 143 21.52 3.70 -11.10
N TRP A 144 20.58 3.75 -12.06
CA TRP A 144 19.26 3.10 -11.97
C TRP A 144 18.40 3.56 -10.78
N HIS A 145 18.45 4.87 -10.52
CA HIS A 145 17.75 5.56 -9.46
C HIS A 145 16.83 6.66 -10.01
N SER A 146 16.08 7.31 -9.12
CA SER A 146 15.07 8.32 -9.47
C SER A 146 15.41 9.73 -8.96
N VAL A 147 14.73 10.73 -9.56
CA VAL A 147 14.74 12.14 -9.14
C VAL A 147 13.32 12.67 -8.89
N PRO A 148 13.15 13.75 -8.08
CA PRO A 148 11.84 14.24 -7.64
C PRO A 148 10.84 14.48 -8.77
N SER A 149 11.26 15.15 -9.84
CA SER A 149 10.36 15.48 -10.95
C SER A 149 9.75 14.25 -11.62
N MET A 150 10.55 13.20 -11.80
CA MET A 150 10.09 11.95 -12.42
C MET A 150 9.17 11.15 -11.49
N VAL A 151 9.51 11.08 -10.20
CA VAL A 151 8.68 10.38 -9.20
C VAL A 151 7.35 11.10 -9.00
N ALA A 152 7.35 12.44 -8.95
CA ALA A 152 6.14 13.25 -8.82
C ALA A 152 5.22 13.12 -10.03
N ASP A 153 5.78 13.08 -11.25
CA ASP A 153 5.01 12.82 -12.47
C ASP A 153 4.40 11.40 -12.47
N LEU A 154 5.16 10.39 -12.04
CA LEU A 154 4.66 9.02 -11.87
C LEU A 154 3.50 8.98 -10.86
N ALA A 155 3.67 9.61 -9.70
CA ALA A 155 2.65 9.70 -8.64
C ALA A 155 1.37 10.35 -9.15
N LYS A 156 1.49 11.47 -9.88
CA LYS A 156 0.37 12.17 -10.50
C LYS A 156 -0.35 11.29 -11.53
N LYS A 157 0.39 10.64 -12.43
CA LYS A 157 -0.16 9.73 -13.45
C LYS A 157 -0.82 8.48 -12.85
N ALA A 158 -0.31 8.00 -11.72
CA ALA A 158 -0.91 6.92 -10.95
C ALA A 158 -2.14 7.36 -10.15
N SER A 159 -2.41 8.66 -10.01
CA SER A 159 -3.47 9.19 -9.15
C SER A 159 -3.35 8.69 -7.71
N VAL A 160 -2.13 8.69 -7.18
CA VAL A 160 -1.90 8.37 -5.76
C VAL A 160 -2.39 9.50 -4.87
N LYS A 161 -2.81 9.20 -3.65
CA LYS A 161 -3.27 10.25 -2.72
C LYS A 161 -2.09 10.99 -2.07
N SER A 162 -1.08 10.24 -1.61
CA SER A 162 0.13 10.79 -0.97
C SER A 162 1.40 10.13 -1.52
N LEU A 163 2.47 10.91 -1.65
CA LEU A 163 3.80 10.47 -2.07
C LEU A 163 4.81 10.68 -0.93
N TYR A 164 5.60 9.65 -0.63
CA TYR A 164 6.69 9.72 0.33
C TYR A 164 8.00 9.37 -0.37
N LEU A 165 8.94 10.30 -0.34
CA LEU A 165 10.27 10.14 -0.93
C LEU A 165 11.20 9.51 0.12
N THR A 166 11.91 8.44 -0.24
CA THR A 166 12.86 7.75 0.64
C THR A 166 14.13 7.36 -0.10
N HIS A 167 15.05 6.64 0.54
CA HIS A 167 16.34 6.23 -0.04
C HIS A 167 17.16 7.46 -0.49
N ILE A 168 17.28 8.45 0.40
CA ILE A 168 17.92 9.72 0.08
C ILE A 168 19.44 9.57 0.13
N SER A 169 20.15 10.07 -0.89
CA SER A 169 21.61 10.06 -0.87
C SER A 169 22.15 10.89 0.30
N ALA A 170 23.08 10.32 1.08
CA ALA A 170 23.74 10.98 2.21
C ALA A 170 24.49 12.28 1.85
N ARG A 171 24.61 12.61 0.56
CA ARG A 171 25.14 13.91 0.10
C ARG A 171 24.26 15.09 0.53
N TYR A 172 22.96 14.86 0.72
CA TYR A 172 22.03 15.88 1.13
C TYR A 172 22.06 15.98 2.65
N ARG A 173 22.62 17.08 3.16
CA ARG A 173 22.47 17.45 4.58
C ARG A 173 21.04 17.90 4.88
N ASP A 174 20.40 18.49 3.88
CA ASP A 174 19.01 18.88 3.90
C ASP A 174 18.32 18.30 2.67
N ALA A 175 17.36 17.41 2.91
CA ALA A 175 16.59 16.74 1.87
C ALA A 175 15.35 17.54 1.42
N SER A 176 15.10 18.72 2.02
CA SER A 176 13.98 19.60 1.67
C SER A 176 13.94 19.94 0.18
N ILE A 177 15.10 20.08 -0.45
CA ILE A 177 15.24 20.31 -1.91
C ILE A 177 14.48 19.27 -2.75
N LEU A 178 14.46 18.01 -2.30
CA LEU A 178 13.78 16.93 -3.01
C LEU A 178 12.26 17.08 -2.90
N GLU A 179 11.77 17.45 -1.72
CA GLU A 179 10.36 17.74 -1.48
C GLU A 179 9.90 18.95 -2.30
N GLU A 180 10.67 20.04 -2.29
CA GLU A 180 10.38 21.25 -3.04
C GLU A 180 10.31 21.02 -4.54
N GLN A 181 11.23 20.23 -5.09
CA GLN A 181 11.23 19.86 -6.49
C GLN A 181 10.00 19.00 -6.86
N ALA A 182 9.69 17.98 -6.06
CA ALA A 182 8.51 17.14 -6.27
C ALA A 182 7.19 17.94 -6.16
N LYS A 183 7.09 18.88 -5.21
CA LYS A 183 5.91 19.73 -4.97
C LYS A 183 5.51 20.57 -6.18
N LYS A 184 6.46 20.90 -7.08
CA LYS A 184 6.17 21.61 -8.33
C LYS A 184 5.24 20.81 -9.25
N ILE A 185 5.17 19.49 -9.10
CA ILE A 185 4.38 18.59 -9.96
C ILE A 185 3.27 17.88 -9.18
N PHE A 186 3.53 17.49 -7.92
CA PHE A 186 2.61 16.76 -7.06
C PHE A 186 2.59 17.34 -5.64
N SER A 187 1.47 17.91 -5.22
CA SER A 187 1.39 18.73 -4.00
C SER A 187 1.50 17.93 -2.70
N ASN A 188 0.93 16.72 -2.63
CA ASN A 188 0.90 15.93 -1.40
C ASN A 188 2.11 15.00 -1.28
N VAL A 189 3.30 15.60 -1.25
CA VAL A 189 4.58 14.90 -1.13
C VAL A 189 5.27 15.28 0.18
N LYS A 190 5.93 14.29 0.79
CA LYS A 190 6.85 14.46 1.93
C LYS A 190 8.13 13.67 1.74
N VAL A 191 9.25 14.16 2.24
CA VAL A 191 10.45 13.34 2.42
C VAL A 191 10.31 12.54 3.72
N ALA A 192 10.55 11.23 3.65
CA ALA A 192 10.54 10.35 4.81
C ALA A 192 11.82 10.55 5.64
N GLU A 193 11.65 10.51 6.96
CA GLU A 193 12.72 10.63 7.94
C GLU A 193 12.77 9.37 8.81
N ASP A 194 13.92 9.10 9.40
CA ASP A 194 14.07 8.01 10.36
C ASP A 194 13.01 8.15 11.47
N PHE A 195 12.38 7.02 11.81
CA PHE A 195 11.29 6.92 12.80
C PHE A 195 9.98 7.65 12.43
N MET A 196 9.84 8.21 11.24
CA MET A 196 8.58 8.79 10.78
C MET A 196 7.45 7.75 10.84
N LYS A 197 6.31 8.16 11.41
CA LYS A 197 5.06 7.38 11.43
C LYS A 197 4.01 8.08 10.61
N ILE A 198 3.28 7.30 9.81
CA ILE A 198 2.21 7.78 8.95
C ILE A 198 0.94 7.03 9.35
N GLU A 199 -0.09 7.77 9.74
CA GLU A 199 -1.42 7.21 9.97
C GLU A 199 -2.23 7.25 8.67
N VAL A 200 -2.93 6.15 8.37
CA VAL A 200 -3.64 5.92 7.10
C VAL A 200 -5.04 5.36 7.35
#